data_AF-A0A3N5E5U6-F1
#
_entry.id   AF-A0A3N5E5U6-F1
#
_cell.length_a   1.000
_cell.length_b   1.000
_cell.length_c   1.000
_cell.angle_alpha   90.00
_cell.angle_beta   90.00
_cell.angle_gamma   90.00
#
_symmetry.space_group_name_H-M   'P 1'
#
loop_
_entity.id
_entity.type
_entity.pdbx_description
1 polymer ?
#
loop_
_entity_poly.entity_id
_entity_poly.type
_entity_poly.pdbx_seq_one_letter_code
_entity_poly.pdbx_strand_id
1 'polypeptide(L)'
;MNRNWILFLALLGCDRAPAPGPAAISVFAAASLKEAVTSISTEWTKKTGQQVRLQFEASSTLARQIKEGAPADLFITAAPEWLDQVKTTERSDWLSNTLVLVVRKDAKSFELARAQSLALANEQVPAGKYAKAALAHLQIKPPERTIYGSNVRDVLSKVSQGGAEAGIVYATDAAVDPEVKIAFTFPPESHPKILYSAGVLTPAAKNLYDALREPWAMEITA
;
A
#
# COMPACT_ATOMS: atom_id res chain seq x y z
N MET A 1 -52.65 -60.55 -24.71
CA MET A 1 -51.41 -59.77 -24.93
C MET A 1 -51.35 -58.68 -23.88
N ASN A 2 -50.64 -58.94 -22.78
CA ASN A 2 -50.52 -58.03 -21.63
C ASN A 2 -49.32 -57.11 -21.85
N ARG A 3 -49.48 -55.80 -21.67
CA ARG A 3 -48.38 -54.83 -21.77
C ARG A 3 -48.30 -54.03 -20.48
N ASN A 4 -47.46 -54.50 -19.56
CA ASN A 4 -47.06 -53.79 -18.35
C ASN A 4 -46.15 -52.62 -18.73
N TRP A 5 -46.49 -51.42 -18.26
CA TRP A 5 -45.62 -50.25 -18.30
C TRP A 5 -45.04 -50.03 -16.90
N ILE A 6 -43.71 -50.13 -16.78
CA ILE A 6 -42.99 -49.81 -15.54
C ILE A 6 -42.62 -48.32 -15.61
N LEU A 7 -43.17 -47.51 -14.71
CA LEU A 7 -42.72 -46.13 -14.48
C LEU A 7 -41.43 -46.15 -13.65
N PHE A 8 -40.34 -45.62 -14.22
CA PHE A 8 -39.12 -45.29 -13.49
C PHE A 8 -39.29 -43.90 -12.86
N LEU A 9 -39.36 -43.86 -11.53
CA LEU A 9 -39.37 -42.62 -10.76
C LEU A 9 -37.91 -42.19 -10.51
N ALA A 10 -37.42 -41.21 -11.27
CA ALA A 10 -36.10 -40.63 -11.07
C ALA A 10 -36.11 -39.73 -9.83
N LEU A 11 -35.45 -40.18 -8.76
CA LEU A 11 -35.14 -39.37 -7.58
C LEU A 11 -34.10 -38.31 -7.98
N LEU A 12 -34.56 -37.08 -8.24
CA LEU A 12 -33.70 -35.90 -8.32
C LEU A 12 -33.17 -35.60 -6.91
N GLY A 13 -31.98 -36.12 -6.61
CA GLY A 13 -31.19 -35.69 -5.47
C GLY A 13 -30.83 -34.22 -5.62
N CYS A 14 -31.37 -33.36 -4.76
CA CYS A 14 -30.87 -32.00 -4.62
C CYS A 14 -29.45 -32.05 -4.04
N ASP A 15 -28.45 -32.01 -4.90
CA ASP A 15 -27.09 -31.61 -4.50
C ASP A 15 -27.17 -30.17 -3.98
N ARG A 16 -27.14 -30.01 -2.65
CA ARG A 16 -26.95 -28.71 -2.01
C ARG A 16 -25.55 -28.24 -2.38
N ALA A 17 -25.45 -27.33 -3.34
CA ALA A 17 -24.24 -26.56 -3.56
C ALA A 17 -23.78 -25.96 -2.21
N PRO A 18 -22.50 -26.07 -1.86
CA PRO A 18 -22.00 -25.50 -0.62
C PRO A 18 -22.31 -24.01 -0.58
N ALA A 19 -22.80 -23.54 0.58
CA ALA A 19 -23.11 -22.12 0.76
C ALA A 19 -21.87 -21.27 0.42
N PRO A 20 -22.02 -20.14 -0.30
CA PRO A 20 -20.91 -19.24 -0.56
C PRO A 20 -20.27 -18.87 0.78
N GLY A 21 -18.94 -19.04 0.88
CA GLY A 21 -18.19 -18.55 2.03
C GLY A 21 -18.40 -17.04 2.22
N PRO A 22 -18.05 -16.49 3.39
CA PRO A 22 -18.24 -15.07 3.65
C PRO A 22 -17.54 -14.21 2.58
N ALA A 23 -18.21 -13.14 2.14
CA ALA A 23 -17.72 -12.27 1.08
C ALA A 23 -16.37 -11.68 1.46
N ALA A 24 -15.40 -11.69 0.53
CA ALA A 24 -14.05 -11.20 0.79
C ALA A 24 -14.03 -9.71 1.15
N ILE A 25 -13.25 -9.34 2.16
CA ILE A 25 -13.05 -7.95 2.59
C ILE A 25 -12.16 -7.24 1.55
N SER A 26 -12.62 -6.13 1.00
CA SER A 26 -11.87 -5.30 0.04
C SER A 26 -10.99 -4.30 0.78
N VAL A 27 -9.67 -4.40 0.62
CA VAL A 27 -8.68 -3.53 1.27
C VAL A 27 -7.93 -2.74 0.21
N PHE A 28 -8.06 -1.42 0.28
CA PHE A 28 -7.28 -0.50 -0.52
C PHE A 28 -6.12 -0.02 0.34
N ALA A 29 -4.88 -0.21 -0.11
CA ALA A 29 -3.70 0.10 0.69
C ALA A 29 -2.65 0.84 -0.12
N ALA A 30 -1.94 1.76 0.53
CA ALA A 30 -0.82 2.47 -0.08
C ALA A 30 0.21 1.49 -0.67
N ALA A 31 0.75 1.79 -1.85
CA ALA A 31 1.71 0.91 -2.54
C ALA A 31 2.93 0.52 -1.69
N SER A 32 3.39 1.38 -0.78
CA SER A 32 4.51 1.10 0.12
C SER A 32 4.21 0.04 1.20
N LEU A 33 2.93 -0.27 1.42
CA LEU A 33 2.48 -1.26 2.39
C LEU A 33 2.28 -2.66 1.78
N LYS A 34 2.67 -2.86 0.51
CA LYS A 34 2.34 -4.07 -0.25
C LYS A 34 2.73 -5.35 0.47
N GLU A 35 3.99 -5.48 0.87
CA GLU A 35 4.52 -6.70 1.50
C GLU A 35 3.89 -6.93 2.88
N ALA A 36 3.81 -5.89 3.70
CA ALA A 36 3.24 -5.94 5.05
C ALA A 36 1.75 -6.35 5.01
N VAL A 37 0.94 -5.65 4.21
CA VAL A 37 -0.51 -5.92 4.11
C VAL A 37 -0.80 -7.25 3.43
N THR A 38 0.03 -7.69 2.46
CA THR A 38 -0.10 -9.03 1.86
C THR A 38 0.18 -10.13 2.89
N SER A 39 1.20 -9.94 3.73
CA SER A 39 1.54 -10.89 4.79
C SER A 39 0.46 -10.93 5.86
N ILE A 40 -0.05 -9.77 6.28
CA ILE A 40 -1.18 -9.67 7.22
C ILE A 40 -2.43 -10.33 6.65
N SER A 41 -2.77 -10.05 5.39
CA SER A 41 -3.89 -10.67 4.69
C SER A 41 -3.77 -12.19 4.68
N THR A 42 -2.58 -12.72 4.40
CA THR A 42 -2.34 -14.16 4.36
C THR A 42 -2.54 -14.79 5.73
N GLU A 43 -1.97 -14.19 6.77
CA GLU A 43 -2.08 -14.69 8.13
C GLU A 43 -3.51 -14.55 8.68
N TRP A 44 -4.19 -13.43 8.38
CA TRP A 44 -5.60 -13.21 8.70
C TRP A 44 -6.49 -14.31 8.10
N THR A 45 -6.31 -14.61 6.80
CA THR A 45 -7.09 -15.66 6.12
C THR A 45 -6.81 -17.04 6.70
N LYS A 46 -5.55 -17.34 7.10
CA LYS A 46 -5.23 -18.59 7.81
C LYS A 46 -5.93 -18.69 9.16
N LYS A 47 -5.97 -17.60 9.93
CA LYS A 47 -6.56 -17.57 11.27
C LYS A 47 -8.09 -17.62 11.27
N THR A 48 -8.73 -16.95 10.31
CA THR A 48 -10.19 -16.68 10.35
C THR A 48 -10.97 -17.39 9.25
N GLY A 49 -10.31 -17.87 8.20
CA GLY A 49 -10.96 -18.33 6.97
C GLY A 49 -11.54 -17.20 6.10
N GLN A 50 -11.52 -15.95 6.58
CA GLN A 50 -12.06 -14.79 5.89
C GLN A 50 -11.08 -14.34 4.80
N GLN A 51 -11.56 -14.27 3.56
CA GLN A 51 -10.77 -13.82 2.42
C GLN A 51 -10.62 -12.30 2.40
N VAL A 52 -9.51 -11.83 1.85
CA VAL A 52 -9.21 -10.41 1.68
C VAL A 52 -8.77 -10.16 0.24
N ARG A 53 -9.34 -9.15 -0.41
CA ARG A 53 -8.92 -8.68 -1.74
C ARG A 53 -8.12 -7.40 -1.57
N LEU A 54 -6.90 -7.40 -2.10
CA LEU A 54 -5.96 -6.30 -1.94
C LEU A 54 -5.86 -5.47 -3.23
N GLN A 55 -5.92 -4.15 -3.08
CA GLN A 55 -5.59 -3.21 -4.15
C GLN A 55 -4.54 -2.23 -3.65
N PHE A 56 -3.42 -2.15 -4.37
CA PHE A 56 -2.29 -1.29 -4.03
C PHE A 56 -2.11 -0.20 -5.08
N GLU A 57 -2.08 1.06 -4.65
CA GLU A 57 -1.72 2.20 -5.49
C GLU A 57 -1.33 3.42 -4.61
N ALA A 58 -1.01 4.57 -5.21
CA ALA A 58 -0.88 5.82 -4.48
C ALA A 58 -2.14 6.11 -3.64
N SER A 59 -1.96 6.51 -2.38
CA SER A 59 -3.07 6.80 -1.46
C SER A 59 -4.05 7.84 -2.02
N SER A 60 -3.55 8.81 -2.78
CA SER A 60 -4.37 9.81 -3.47
C SER A 60 -5.28 9.22 -4.54
N THR A 61 -4.73 8.32 -5.38
CA THR A 61 -5.50 7.59 -6.40
C THR A 61 -6.57 6.73 -5.76
N LEU A 62 -6.23 5.98 -4.71
CA LEU A 62 -7.18 5.14 -3.98
C LEU A 62 -8.28 5.96 -3.32
N ALA A 63 -7.94 7.07 -2.66
CA ALA A 63 -8.93 7.97 -2.07
C ALA A 63 -9.89 8.54 -3.12
N ARG A 64 -9.37 8.95 -4.29
CA ARG A 64 -10.21 9.39 -5.41
C ARG A 64 -11.15 8.28 -5.89
N GLN A 65 -10.63 7.07 -6.10
CA GLN A 65 -11.43 5.92 -6.53
C GLN A 65 -12.55 5.60 -5.52
N ILE A 66 -12.25 5.64 -4.21
CA ILE A 66 -13.26 5.42 -3.15
C ILE A 66 -14.35 6.50 -3.22
N LYS A 67 -13.98 7.77 -3.41
CA LYS A 67 -14.96 8.86 -3.59
C LYS A 67 -15.82 8.70 -4.83
N GLU A 68 -15.25 8.14 -5.90
CA GLU A 68 -15.94 7.82 -7.15
C GLU A 68 -16.79 6.55 -7.06
N GLY A 69 -16.80 5.86 -5.91
CA GLY A 69 -17.67 4.71 -5.64
C GLY A 69 -17.01 3.35 -5.76
N ALA A 70 -15.68 3.28 -5.84
CA ALA A 70 -14.97 2.00 -5.80
C ALA A 70 -15.26 1.27 -4.46
N PRO A 71 -15.63 -0.02 -4.49
CA PRO A 71 -16.03 -0.75 -3.29
C PRO A 71 -14.81 -1.17 -2.46
N ALA A 72 -14.52 -0.42 -1.41
CA ALA A 72 -13.50 -0.73 -0.41
C ALA A 72 -14.15 -0.80 0.98
N ASP A 73 -13.74 -1.78 1.79
CA ASP A 73 -14.18 -1.97 3.18
C ASP A 73 -13.18 -1.36 4.18
N LEU A 74 -11.89 -1.42 3.84
CA LEU A 74 -10.79 -0.85 4.60
C LEU A 74 -9.90 -0.02 3.69
N PHE A 75 -9.51 1.17 4.14
CA PHE A 75 -8.52 2.00 3.46
C PHE A 75 -7.31 2.24 4.36
N ILE A 76 -6.11 1.87 3.89
CA ILE A 76 -4.84 2.11 4.60
C ILE A 76 -3.99 3.07 3.77
N THR A 77 -3.81 4.29 4.28
CA THR A 77 -3.16 5.40 3.57
C THR A 77 -1.78 5.69 4.16
N ALA A 78 -0.86 6.24 3.35
CA ALA A 78 0.46 6.71 3.77
C ALA A 78 0.46 8.16 4.29
N ALA A 79 -0.72 8.77 4.41
CA ALA A 79 -0.88 10.08 5.03
C ALA A 79 -2.32 10.23 5.58
N PRO A 80 -2.50 10.68 6.83
CA PRO A 80 -3.82 10.73 7.48
C PRO A 80 -4.85 11.59 6.72
N GLU A 81 -4.41 12.64 6.02
CA GLU A 81 -5.33 13.59 5.36
C GLU A 81 -6.17 12.94 4.25
N TRP A 82 -5.75 11.79 3.71
CA TRP A 82 -6.56 11.06 2.73
C TRP A 82 -7.80 10.41 3.35
N LEU A 83 -7.78 10.14 4.66
CA LEU A 83 -8.98 9.67 5.38
C LEU A 83 -10.02 10.78 5.56
N ASP A 84 -9.62 12.05 5.51
CA ASP A 84 -10.58 13.17 5.55
C ASP A 84 -11.38 13.29 4.24
N GLN A 85 -10.92 12.67 3.15
CA GLN A 85 -11.59 12.73 1.86
C GLN A 85 -12.60 11.59 1.64
N VAL A 86 -12.67 10.63 2.55
CA VAL A 86 -13.55 9.45 2.45
C VAL A 86 -14.38 9.30 3.74
N LYS A 87 -15.56 8.71 3.63
CA LYS A 87 -16.42 8.50 4.81
C LYS A 87 -15.93 7.27 5.58
N THR A 88 -15.33 7.50 6.74
CA THR A 88 -14.88 6.43 7.65
C THR A 88 -15.75 6.40 8.90
N THR A 89 -16.06 5.22 9.41
CA THR A 89 -16.77 5.06 10.70
C THR A 89 -15.78 5.03 11.85
N GLU A 90 -14.58 4.51 11.62
CA GLU A 90 -13.47 4.45 12.56
C GLU A 90 -12.16 4.70 11.83
N ARG A 91 -11.22 5.36 12.49
CA ARG A 91 -9.88 5.61 11.94
C ARG A 91 -8.85 5.78 13.04
N SER A 92 -7.62 5.36 12.77
CA SER A 92 -6.48 5.67 13.62
C SER A 92 -5.17 5.45 12.90
N ASP A 93 -4.13 6.07 13.42
CA ASP A 93 -2.76 5.83 13.00
C ASP A 93 -2.34 4.41 13.38
N TRP A 94 -1.41 3.86 12.60
CA TRP A 94 -0.97 2.48 12.71
C TRP A 94 0.56 2.38 12.72
N LEU A 95 1.21 2.86 11.66
CA LEU A 95 2.66 2.78 11.50
C LEU A 95 3.24 4.16 11.20
N SER A 96 4.54 4.30 11.35
CA SER A 96 5.29 5.44 10.83
C SER A 96 6.33 4.99 9.82
N ASN A 97 6.91 5.92 9.08
CA ASN A 97 8.03 5.63 8.20
C ASN A 97 9.09 6.72 8.25
N THR A 98 10.19 6.44 7.59
CA THR A 98 11.31 7.37 7.42
C THR A 98 11.51 7.66 5.94
N LEU A 99 11.68 8.93 5.61
CA LEU A 99 12.01 9.34 4.24
C LEU A 99 13.51 9.17 4.01
N VAL A 100 13.87 8.55 2.89
CA VAL A 100 15.26 8.28 2.54
C VAL A 100 15.53 8.64 1.09
N LEU A 101 16.78 9.01 0.82
CA LEU A 101 17.32 9.08 -0.52
C LEU A 101 18.02 7.76 -0.82
N VAL A 102 17.62 7.12 -1.90
CA VAL A 102 18.22 5.91 -2.42
C VAL A 102 19.04 6.20 -3.67
N VAL A 103 20.09 5.43 -3.85
CA VAL A 103 20.91 5.33 -5.07
C VAL A 103 21.08 3.86 -5.41
N ARG A 104 21.59 3.53 -6.60
CA ARG A 104 21.97 2.14 -6.89
C ARG A 104 23.04 1.64 -5.93
N LYS A 105 23.00 0.34 -5.64
CA LYS A 105 23.90 -0.34 -4.69
C LYS A 105 25.38 -0.16 -5.03
N ASP A 106 25.70 -0.13 -6.31
CA ASP A 106 27.06 0.01 -6.83
C ASP A 106 27.57 1.46 -6.92
N ALA A 107 26.72 2.47 -6.65
CA ALA A 107 27.14 3.87 -6.58
C ALA A 107 28.18 4.07 -5.46
N LYS A 108 29.30 4.74 -5.71
CA LYS A 108 30.35 4.91 -4.68
C LYS A 108 29.93 5.92 -3.60
N SER A 109 29.94 7.20 -3.96
CA SER A 109 29.58 8.34 -3.14
C SER A 109 28.53 9.16 -3.88
N PHE A 110 27.53 9.65 -3.17
CA PHE A 110 26.47 10.46 -3.74
C PHE A 110 26.29 11.74 -2.94
N GLU A 111 26.27 12.87 -3.65
CA GLU A 111 25.97 14.17 -3.09
C GLU A 111 24.77 14.74 -3.82
N LEU A 112 23.64 14.88 -3.12
CA LEU A 112 22.39 15.33 -3.73
C LEU A 112 22.52 16.70 -4.41
N ALA A 113 23.34 17.60 -3.86
CA ALA A 113 23.60 18.92 -4.44
C ALA A 113 24.30 18.87 -5.81
N ARG A 114 24.91 17.73 -6.17
CA ARG A 114 25.61 17.51 -7.44
C ARG A 114 24.91 16.48 -8.34
N ALA A 115 23.75 15.99 -7.93
CA ALA A 115 22.98 15.02 -8.70
C ALA A 115 22.63 15.58 -10.07
N GLN A 116 22.82 14.80 -11.12
CA GLN A 116 22.37 15.14 -12.47
C GLN A 116 20.92 14.75 -12.70
N SER A 117 20.40 13.76 -11.97
CA SER A 117 19.00 13.35 -12.05
C SER A 117 18.44 12.83 -10.74
N LEU A 118 17.16 13.13 -10.50
CA LEU A 118 16.45 12.74 -9.28
C LEU A 118 15.06 12.19 -9.65
N ALA A 119 14.73 11.00 -9.15
CA ALA A 119 13.40 10.44 -9.24
C ALA A 119 12.57 10.85 -8.01
N LEU A 120 11.40 11.45 -8.24
CA LEU A 120 10.47 11.87 -7.19
C LEU A 120 9.07 11.34 -7.48
N ALA A 121 8.28 11.04 -6.45
CA ALA A 121 6.86 10.83 -6.67
C ALA A 121 6.20 12.18 -6.96
N ASN A 122 5.13 12.19 -7.76
CA ASN A 122 4.35 13.40 -8.00
C ASN A 122 3.87 14.05 -6.69
N GLU A 123 3.69 15.37 -6.64
CA GLU A 123 3.24 16.09 -5.42
C GLU A 123 1.86 15.66 -4.93
N GLN A 124 1.05 15.03 -5.79
CA GLN A 124 -0.23 14.45 -5.41
C GLN A 124 -0.08 13.14 -4.63
N VAL A 125 1.11 12.53 -4.61
CA VAL A 125 1.46 11.32 -3.87
C VAL A 125 2.09 11.72 -2.53
N PRO A 126 1.76 11.08 -1.39
CA PRO A 126 2.37 11.36 -0.09
C PRO A 126 3.90 11.48 -0.12
N ALA A 127 4.60 10.50 -0.70
CA ALA A 127 6.06 10.52 -0.81
C ALA A 127 6.59 11.77 -1.54
N GLY A 128 5.86 12.27 -2.54
CA GLY A 128 6.21 13.49 -3.26
C GLY A 128 6.03 14.74 -2.41
N LYS A 129 4.95 14.82 -1.62
CA LYS A 129 4.75 15.91 -0.64
C LYS A 129 5.86 15.93 0.41
N TYR A 130 6.20 14.77 0.97
CA TYR A 130 7.27 14.65 1.97
C TYR A 130 8.63 15.01 1.39
N ALA A 131 8.94 14.53 0.18
CA ALA A 131 10.16 14.89 -0.54
C ALA A 131 10.26 16.40 -0.78
N LYS A 132 9.18 17.03 -1.26
CA LYS A 132 9.14 18.48 -1.47
C LYS A 132 9.36 19.26 -0.17
N ALA A 133 8.69 18.85 0.92
CA ALA A 133 8.87 19.48 2.23
C ALA A 133 10.32 19.35 2.72
N ALA A 134 10.89 18.14 2.64
CA ALA A 134 12.25 17.84 3.08
C ALA A 134 13.31 18.63 2.30
N LEU A 135 13.19 18.66 0.97
CA LEU A 135 14.08 19.42 0.11
C LEU A 135 13.99 20.93 0.37
N ALA A 136 12.78 21.45 0.56
CA ALA A 136 12.56 22.87 0.89
C ALA A 136 13.17 23.22 2.26
N HIS A 137 12.99 22.38 3.27
CA HIS A 137 13.57 22.56 4.60
C HIS A 137 15.10 22.60 4.55
N LEU A 138 15.71 21.69 3.80
CA LEU A 138 17.16 21.62 3.63
C LEU A 138 17.71 22.65 2.62
N GLN A 139 16.86 23.47 2.02
CA GLN A 139 17.21 24.45 0.98
C GLN A 139 17.91 23.82 -0.24
N ILE A 140 17.59 22.55 -0.53
CA ILE A 140 18.12 21.81 -1.68
C ILE A 140 17.15 21.95 -2.84
N LYS A 141 17.65 22.44 -3.98
CA LYS A 141 16.88 22.44 -5.23
C LYS A 141 17.06 21.09 -5.94
N PRO A 142 15.98 20.44 -6.40
CA PRO A 142 16.10 19.29 -7.30
C PRO A 142 16.90 19.65 -8.56
N PRO A 143 17.63 18.70 -9.16
CA PRO A 143 18.31 18.94 -10.43
C PRO A 143 17.31 19.16 -11.57
N GLU A 144 17.77 19.79 -12.65
CA GLU A 144 16.93 20.08 -13.83
C GLU A 144 16.24 18.82 -14.37
N ARG A 145 16.96 17.69 -14.41
CA ARG A 145 16.40 16.39 -14.79
C ARG A 145 15.75 15.71 -13.58
N THR A 146 14.56 16.20 -13.22
CA THR A 146 13.69 15.52 -12.26
C THR A 146 12.71 14.60 -13.00
N ILE A 147 12.68 13.32 -12.62
CA ILE A 147 11.83 12.30 -13.24
C ILE A 147 10.72 11.93 -12.27
N TYR A 148 9.47 12.09 -12.69
CA TYR A 148 8.34 11.83 -11.82
C TYR A 148 7.83 10.40 -11.90
N GLY A 149 7.60 9.78 -10.74
CA GLY A 149 6.95 8.49 -10.59
C GLY A 149 5.49 8.64 -10.16
N SER A 150 4.64 7.71 -10.61
CA SER A 150 3.22 7.66 -10.23
C SER A 150 3.00 7.28 -8.77
N ASN A 151 3.93 6.52 -8.18
CA ASN A 151 3.99 6.18 -6.76
C ASN A 151 5.44 5.87 -6.35
N VAL A 152 5.66 5.57 -5.07
CA VAL A 152 7.02 5.35 -4.54
C VAL A 152 7.72 4.11 -5.11
N ARG A 153 6.97 3.09 -5.56
CA ARG A 153 7.55 1.90 -6.21
C ARG A 153 8.00 2.16 -7.62
N ASP A 154 7.28 3.04 -8.32
CA ASP A 154 7.71 3.53 -9.62
C ASP A 154 8.98 4.40 -9.50
N VAL A 155 9.09 5.22 -8.44
CA VAL A 155 10.33 5.96 -8.13
C VAL A 155 11.50 5.01 -7.85
N LEU A 156 11.30 4.02 -6.98
CA LEU A 156 12.32 3.03 -6.63
C LEU A 156 12.82 2.28 -7.88
N SER A 157 11.88 1.81 -8.72
CA SER A 157 12.16 1.13 -9.98
C SER A 157 13.01 1.97 -10.93
N LYS A 158 12.71 3.27 -11.06
CA LYS A 158 13.50 4.21 -11.89
C LYS A 158 14.95 4.33 -11.42
N VAL A 159 15.21 4.28 -10.12
CA VAL A 159 16.58 4.31 -9.57
C VAL A 159 17.27 2.97 -9.78
N SER A 160 16.60 1.88 -9.43
CA SER A 160 17.07 0.50 -9.56
C SER A 160 17.53 0.19 -10.99
N GLN A 161 16.76 0.64 -11.98
CA GLN A 161 17.07 0.47 -13.42
C GLN A 161 18.09 1.47 -13.97
N GLY A 162 18.63 2.38 -13.15
CA GLY A 162 19.57 3.42 -13.58
C GLY A 162 18.95 4.54 -14.43
N GLY A 163 17.63 4.68 -14.43
CA GLY A 163 16.92 5.78 -15.09
C GLY A 163 17.12 7.14 -14.41
N ALA A 164 17.43 7.12 -13.10
CA ALA A 164 17.84 8.27 -12.29
C ALA A 164 19.04 7.90 -11.40
N GLU A 165 19.90 8.87 -11.08
CA GLU A 165 21.04 8.65 -10.17
C GLU A 165 20.61 8.42 -8.72
N ALA A 166 19.53 9.09 -8.31
CA ALA A 166 18.93 8.95 -7.00
C ALA A 166 17.41 9.07 -7.05
N GLY A 167 16.75 8.67 -5.97
CA GLY A 167 15.33 8.91 -5.77
C GLY A 167 14.98 9.04 -4.30
N ILE A 168 13.87 9.70 -4.00
CA ILE A 168 13.36 9.85 -2.63
C ILE A 168 12.19 8.91 -2.42
N VAL A 169 12.35 7.99 -1.48
CA VAL A 169 11.41 6.90 -1.16
C VAL A 169 11.29 6.72 0.36
N TYR A 170 10.49 5.76 0.81
CA TYR A 170 10.50 5.36 2.21
C TYR A 170 11.55 4.30 2.51
N ALA A 171 12.03 4.25 3.76
CA ALA A 171 13.02 3.25 4.18
C ALA A 171 12.54 1.82 3.95
N THR A 172 11.25 1.55 4.16
CA THR A 172 10.64 0.23 3.90
C THR A 172 10.64 -0.13 2.41
N ASP A 173 10.51 0.86 1.51
CA ASP A 173 10.59 0.61 0.06
C ASP A 173 12.04 0.32 -0.35
N ALA A 174 13.02 1.03 0.23
CA ALA A 174 14.42 0.74 -0.01
C ALA A 174 14.83 -0.67 0.45
N ALA A 175 14.24 -1.17 1.55
CA ALA A 175 14.55 -2.46 2.13
C ALA A 175 14.14 -3.66 1.26
N VAL A 176 13.15 -3.50 0.37
CA VAL A 176 12.65 -4.59 -0.48
C VAL A 176 13.36 -4.74 -1.81
N ASP A 177 14.17 -3.75 -2.23
CA ASP A 177 14.89 -3.78 -3.50
C ASP A 177 16.41 -3.92 -3.26
N PRO A 178 17.01 -5.08 -3.57
CA PRO A 178 18.42 -5.35 -3.30
C PRO A 178 19.38 -4.59 -4.23
N GLU A 179 18.87 -3.93 -5.28
CA GLU A 179 19.66 -3.17 -6.27
C GLU A 179 19.88 -1.72 -5.85
N VAL A 180 19.24 -1.26 -4.78
CA VAL A 180 19.43 0.08 -4.22
C VAL A 180 20.10 0.03 -2.85
N LYS A 181 20.56 1.20 -2.40
CA LYS A 181 20.97 1.45 -1.02
C LYS A 181 20.59 2.85 -0.60
N ILE A 182 20.43 3.03 0.71
CA ILE A 182 20.18 4.33 1.32
C ILE A 182 21.50 5.12 1.31
N ALA A 183 21.50 6.28 0.66
CA ALA A 183 22.63 7.22 0.67
C ALA A 183 22.43 8.35 1.70
N PHE A 184 21.18 8.68 2.01
CA PHE A 184 20.87 9.70 3.02
C PHE A 184 19.50 9.43 3.65
N THR A 185 19.40 9.65 4.96
CA THR A 185 18.13 9.62 5.69
C THR A 185 17.74 11.05 6.01
N PHE A 186 16.54 11.47 5.61
CA PHE A 186 16.08 12.83 5.87
C PHE A 186 15.78 13.02 7.36
N PRO A 187 16.15 14.17 7.96
CA PRO A 187 15.81 14.47 9.34
C PRO A 187 14.30 14.48 9.56
N PRO A 188 13.76 13.91 10.66
CA PRO A 188 12.32 13.87 10.92
C PRO A 188 11.64 15.25 10.96
N GLU A 189 12.37 16.31 11.30
CA GLU A 189 11.92 17.71 11.30
C GLU A 189 11.85 18.36 9.92
N SER A 190 12.44 17.72 8.91
CA SER A 190 12.47 18.24 7.55
C SER A 190 11.14 18.10 6.81
N HIS A 191 10.24 17.26 7.30
CA HIS A 191 8.94 17.01 6.70
C HIS A 191 7.88 16.73 7.78
N PRO A 192 6.57 16.82 7.47
CA PRO A 192 5.54 16.35 8.39
C PRO A 192 5.73 14.86 8.72
N LYS A 193 5.24 14.42 9.88
CA LYS A 193 5.33 13.01 10.29
C LYS A 193 4.71 12.11 9.21
N ILE A 194 5.46 11.08 8.81
CA ILE A 194 4.98 10.06 7.90
C ILE A 194 4.22 9.04 8.75
N LEU A 195 2.89 9.03 8.59
CA LEU A 195 1.99 8.18 9.33
C LEU A 195 1.17 7.36 8.35
N TYR A 196 1.16 6.05 8.56
CA TYR A 196 0.18 5.19 7.94
C TYR A 196 -1.05 5.12 8.83
N SER A 197 -2.20 5.47 8.29
CA SER A 197 -3.47 5.44 9.00
C SER A 197 -4.43 4.49 8.30
N ALA A 198 -5.22 3.77 9.09
CA ALA A 198 -6.26 2.89 8.58
C ALA A 198 -7.64 3.48 8.89
N GLY A 199 -8.57 3.33 7.97
CA GLY A 199 -9.95 3.80 8.09
C GLY A 199 -10.96 2.74 7.65
N VAL A 200 -11.91 2.43 8.52
CA VAL A 200 -13.03 1.52 8.26
C VAL A 200 -14.07 2.25 7.42
N LEU A 201 -14.34 1.75 6.22
CA LEU A 201 -15.35 2.28 5.29
C LEU A 201 -16.68 1.53 5.43
N THR A 202 -16.63 0.23 5.75
CA THR A 202 -17.81 -0.59 5.99
C THR A 202 -17.61 -1.46 7.25
N PRO A 203 -18.69 -1.86 7.94
CA PRO A 203 -18.60 -2.72 9.12
C PRO A 203 -17.89 -4.06 8.87
N ALA A 204 -17.84 -4.54 7.62
CA ALA A 204 -17.20 -5.80 7.25
C ALA A 204 -15.70 -5.82 7.56
N ALA A 205 -15.04 -4.65 7.57
CA ALA A 205 -13.61 -4.54 7.84
C ALA A 205 -13.26 -4.40 9.34
N LYS A 206 -14.23 -4.26 10.24
CA LYS A 206 -13.96 -3.92 11.65
C LYS A 206 -12.96 -4.87 12.32
N ASN A 207 -13.18 -6.18 12.17
CA ASN A 207 -12.32 -7.17 12.82
C ASN A 207 -10.90 -7.18 12.21
N LEU A 208 -10.77 -7.02 10.89
CA LEU A 208 -9.46 -6.91 10.24
C LEU A 208 -8.74 -5.62 10.65
N TYR A 209 -9.46 -4.51 10.78
CA TYR A 209 -8.93 -3.23 11.25
C TYR A 209 -8.40 -3.29 12.68
N ASP A 210 -9.12 -3.98 13.58
CA ASP A 210 -8.64 -4.23 14.96
C ASP A 210 -7.40 -5.11 14.95
N ALA A 211 -7.41 -6.15 14.11
CA ALA A 211 -6.32 -7.11 14.00
C ALA A 211 -5.00 -6.50 13.51
N LEU A 212 -5.03 -5.35 12.81
CA LEU A 212 -3.80 -4.60 12.46
C LEU A 212 -2.94 -4.26 13.68
N ARG A 213 -3.54 -4.20 14.88
CA ARG A 213 -2.88 -3.86 16.15
C ARG A 213 -2.59 -5.08 17.01
N GLU A 214 -2.96 -6.27 16.56
CA GLU A 214 -2.63 -7.49 17.28
C GLU A 214 -1.13 -7.79 17.18
N PRO A 215 -0.53 -8.44 18.20
CA PRO A 215 0.92 -8.69 18.24
C PRO A 215 1.47 -9.34 16.96
N TRP A 216 0.77 -10.34 16.41
CA TRP A 216 1.21 -11.04 15.20
C TRP A 216 1.22 -10.13 13.96
N ALA A 217 0.32 -9.15 13.87
CA ALA A 217 0.29 -8.20 12.77
C ALA A 217 1.37 -7.14 12.94
N MET A 218 1.60 -6.69 14.17
CA MET A 218 2.68 -5.76 14.50
C MET A 218 4.06 -6.36 14.21
N GLU A 219 4.28 -7.64 14.51
CA GLU A 219 5.53 -8.36 14.19
C GLU A 219 5.82 -8.42 12.69
N ILE A 220 4.80 -8.48 11.83
CA ILE A 220 4.95 -8.44 10.37
C ILE A 220 5.42 -7.06 9.88
N THR A 221 5.16 -6.01 10.66
CA THR A 221 5.39 -4.61 10.26
C THR A 221 6.55 -3.94 11.00
N ALA A 222 7.20 -4.66 11.91
CA ALA A 222 8.41 -4.27 12.61
C ALA A 222 9.65 -4.43 11.72
#